data_AF-A0A4U5N1L7-F1
#
_entry.id   AF-A0A4U5N1L7-F1
#
_cell.length_a   1.000
_cell.length_b   1.000
_cell.length_c   1.000
_cell.angle_alpha   90.00
_cell.angle_beta   90.00
_cell.angle_gamma   90.00
#
_symmetry.space_group_name_H-M   'P 1'
#
loop_
_entity.id
_entity.type
_entity.pdbx_description
1 polymer ?
#
loop_
_entity_poly.entity_id
_entity_poly.type
_entity_poly.pdbx_seq_one_letter_code
_entity_poly.pdbx_strand_id
1 'polypeptide(L)'
;MFECFAIPYTIPYADWKPNKVYDKVVNKGYRLEPPKLMPRMIGDLMRECLADENERPTFKTIVVALRSYQTAKTVHEGSLGMF
;
A
#
# COMPACT_ATOMS: atom_id res chain seq x y z
N MET A 1 1.64 0.67 4.97
CA MET A 1 0.81 -0.28 4.19
C MET A 1 1.62 -1.52 3.81
N PHE A 2 2.70 -1.39 3.02
CA PHE A 2 3.53 -2.51 2.57
C PHE A 2 3.85 -3.55 3.66
N GLU A 3 4.43 -3.11 4.79
CA GLU A 3 4.86 -3.97 5.88
C GLU A 3 3.75 -4.90 6.39
N CYS A 4 2.51 -4.43 6.44
CA CYS A 4 1.36 -5.20 6.93
C CYS A 4 1.01 -6.41 6.03
N PHE A 5 1.44 -6.42 4.76
CA PHE A 5 1.11 -7.45 3.78
C PHE A 5 2.32 -8.21 3.25
N ALA A 6 3.53 -7.85 3.66
CA ALA A 6 4.73 -8.60 3.31
C ALA A 6 4.84 -9.82 4.23
N ILE A 7 5.04 -11.02 3.66
CA ILE A 7 5.16 -12.28 4.42
C ILE A 7 6.47 -12.98 4.05
N PRO A 8 7.29 -13.40 5.04
CA PRO A 8 7.20 -13.01 6.46
C PRO A 8 7.43 -11.50 6.62
N TYR A 9 6.77 -10.85 7.57
CA TYR A 9 6.85 -9.39 7.81
C TYR A 9 8.25 -8.85 7.58
N THR A 10 8.39 -7.87 6.69
CA THR A 10 9.69 -7.30 6.31
C THR A 10 9.62 -5.79 6.24
N ILE A 11 10.67 -5.14 6.73
CA ILE A 11 10.83 -3.69 6.67
C ILE A 11 11.39 -3.35 5.28
N PRO A 12 10.74 -2.46 4.50
CA PRO A 12 11.27 -2.01 3.23
C PRO A 12 12.69 -1.49 3.35
N TYR A 13 13.54 -1.93 2.43
CA TYR A 13 14.94 -1.49 2.34
C TYR A 13 15.80 -1.82 3.57
N ALA A 14 15.41 -2.79 4.41
CA ALA A 14 16.15 -3.15 5.63
C ALA A 14 17.66 -3.39 5.38
N ASP A 15 18.00 -4.01 4.25
CA ASP A 15 19.40 -4.34 3.89
C ASP A 15 20.14 -3.20 3.17
N TRP A 16 19.52 -2.03 3.00
CA TRP A 16 20.11 -0.92 2.26
C TRP A 16 20.63 0.16 3.22
N LYS A 17 21.88 0.58 3.00
CA LYS A 17 22.42 1.76 3.67
C LYS A 17 21.62 3.02 3.29
N PRO A 18 21.49 4.02 4.18
CA PRO A 18 20.70 5.23 3.90
C PRO A 18 21.05 5.94 2.59
N ASN A 19 22.34 6.07 2.26
CA ASN A 19 22.79 6.69 1.01
C ASN A 19 22.28 5.95 -0.24
N LYS A 20 22.18 4.62 -0.17
CA LYS A 20 21.64 3.79 -1.26
C LYS A 20 20.13 3.98 -1.40
N VAL A 21 19.41 4.13 -0.28
CA VAL A 21 17.97 4.42 -0.30
C VAL A 21 17.73 5.79 -0.93
N TYR A 22 18.47 6.81 -0.51
CA TYR A 22 18.37 8.16 -1.07
C TYR A 22 18.62 8.16 -2.59
N ASP A 23 19.74 7.59 -3.03
CA ASP A 23 20.06 7.52 -4.47
C ASP A 23 19.00 6.78 -5.27
N LYS A 24 18.58 5.58 -4.83
CA LYS A 24 17.65 4.78 -5.61
C LYS A 24 16.22 5.31 -5.59
N VAL A 25 15.72 5.72 -4.43
CA VAL A 25 14.31 6.13 -4.25
C VAL A 25 14.13 7.60 -4.62
N VAL A 26 14.98 8.49 -4.10
CA VAL A 26 14.81 9.93 -4.30
C VAL A 26 15.36 10.34 -5.66
N ASN A 27 16.61 9.99 -5.99
CA ASN A 27 17.23 10.46 -7.24
C ASN A 27 16.81 9.65 -8.47
N LYS A 28 16.68 8.32 -8.34
CA LYS A 28 16.38 7.42 -9.46
C LYS A 28 14.91 7.00 -9.54
N GLY A 29 14.06 7.46 -8.62
CA GLY A 29 12.63 7.24 -8.68
C GLY A 29 12.16 5.82 -8.39
N TYR A 30 12.99 4.94 -7.85
CA TYR A 30 12.54 3.60 -7.45
C TYR A 30 11.40 3.69 -6.42
N ARG A 31 10.36 2.88 -6.60
CA ARG A 31 9.25 2.73 -5.66
C ARG A 31 9.01 1.26 -5.36
N LEU A 32 8.43 0.99 -4.18
CA LEU A 32 8.01 -0.36 -3.81
C LEU A 32 6.82 -0.79 -4.64
N GLU A 33 6.82 -2.05 -5.07
CA GLU A 33 5.62 -2.69 -5.60
C GLU A 33 4.77 -3.28 -4.46
N PRO A 34 3.44 -3.32 -4.61
CA PRO A 34 2.56 -4.01 -3.67
C PRO A 34 2.97 -5.49 -3.46
N PRO A 35 3.05 -5.97 -2.20
CA PRO A 35 3.26 -7.39 -1.92
C PRO A 35 2.19 -8.28 -2.53
N LYS A 36 2.52 -9.53 -2.86
CA LYS A 36 1.62 -10.48 -3.54
C LYS A 36 0.27 -10.68 -2.85
N LEU A 37 0.23 -10.63 -1.53
CA LEU A 37 -0.98 -10.85 -0.72
C LEU A 37 -1.77 -9.56 -0.43
N MET A 38 -1.27 -8.41 -0.89
CA MET A 38 -1.97 -7.16 -0.75
C MET A 38 -3.19 -7.14 -1.69
N PRO A 39 -4.41 -6.91 -1.18
CA PRO A 39 -5.59 -6.78 -2.02
C PRO A 39 -5.40 -5.66 -3.05
N ARG A 40 -5.88 -5.86 -4.28
CA ARG A 40 -5.64 -4.93 -5.41
C ARG A 40 -5.94 -3.48 -5.06
N MET A 41 -7.09 -3.20 -4.44
CA MET A 41 -7.47 -1.84 -4.04
C MET A 41 -6.49 -1.21 -3.04
N ILE A 42 -5.96 -2.01 -2.11
CA ILE A 42 -4.97 -1.55 -1.14
C ILE A 42 -3.60 -1.34 -1.82
N GLY A 43 -3.27 -2.19 -2.80
CA GLY A 43 -2.08 -2.04 -3.64
C GLY A 43 -2.11 -0.76 -4.48
N ASP A 44 -3.25 -0.47 -5.10
CA ASP A 44 -3.45 0.76 -5.88
C ASP A 44 -3.34 1.99 -4.96
N LEU A 45 -4.00 1.99 -3.80
CA LEU A 45 -3.86 3.05 -2.79
C LEU A 45 -2.41 3.21 -2.31
N MET A 46 -1.67 2.12 -2.12
CA MET A 46 -0.26 2.18 -1.76
C MET A 46 0.57 2.86 -2.85
N ARG A 47 0.30 2.59 -4.13
CA ARG A 47 0.99 3.24 -5.25
C ARG A 47 0.69 4.73 -5.32
N GLU A 48 -0.56 5.13 -5.09
CA GLU A 48 -0.95 6.55 -5.00
C GLU A 48 -0.19 7.27 -3.88
N CYS A 49 0.01 6.62 -2.73
CA CYS A 49 0.82 7.18 -1.64
C CYS A 49 2.31 7.37 -2.02
N LEU A 50 2.78 6.66 -3.05
CA LEU A 50 4.16 6.68 -3.53
C LEU A 50 4.39 7.57 -4.76
N ALA A 51 3.34 8.23 -5.25
CA ALA A 51 3.38 9.17 -6.37
C ALA A 51 4.20 10.43 -6.06
N ASP A 52 4.25 11.34 -7.04
CA ASP A 52 4.87 12.65 -6.87
C ASP A 52 4.13 13.47 -5.81
N GLU A 53 4.84 14.39 -5.17
CA GLU A 53 4.35 15.10 -3.98
C GLU A 53 2.94 15.70 -4.14
N ASN A 54 2.67 16.31 -5.29
CA ASN A 54 1.40 16.97 -5.57
C ASN A 54 0.25 16.01 -5.91
N GLU A 55 0.56 14.74 -6.20
CA GLU A 55 -0.41 13.72 -6.58
C GLU A 55 -0.79 12.80 -5.41
N ARG A 56 -0.03 12.86 -4.32
CA ARG A 56 -0.27 12.01 -3.15
C ARG A 56 -1.63 12.31 -2.53
N PRO A 57 -2.41 11.28 -2.17
CA PRO A 57 -3.68 11.48 -1.49
C PRO A 57 -3.46 12.07 -0.10
N THR A 58 -4.39 12.93 0.32
CA THR A 58 -4.43 13.39 1.71
C THR A 58 -4.74 12.23 2.64
N PHE A 59 -4.36 12.35 3.91
CA PHE A 59 -4.73 11.36 4.92
C PHE A 59 -6.25 11.15 5.03
N LYS A 60 -7.05 12.21 4.85
CA LYS A 60 -8.52 12.12 4.82
C LYS A 60 -8.99 11.22 3.67
N THR A 61 -8.43 11.40 2.48
CA THR A 61 -8.71 10.57 1.30
C THR A 61 -8.34 9.11 1.55
N ILE A 62 -7.17 8.85 2.14
CA ILE A 62 -6.70 7.50 2.50
C ILE A 62 -7.70 6.82 3.45
N VAL A 63 -8.14 7.51 4.51
CA VAL A 63 -9.11 6.96 5.48
C VAL A 63 -10.43 6.61 4.81
N VAL A 64 -10.93 7.44 3.90
CA VAL A 64 -12.15 7.16 3.14
C VAL A 64 -11.97 5.91 2.29
N ALA A 65 -10.89 5.81 1.51
CA ALA A 65 -10.61 4.65 0.67
C ALA A 65 -10.53 3.33 1.47
N LEU A 66 -9.85 3.36 2.62
CA LEU A 66 -9.74 2.19 3.50
C LEU A 66 -11.09 1.79 4.12
N ARG A 67 -11.91 2.75 4.54
CA ARG A 67 -13.27 2.47 5.06
C ARG A 67 -14.17 1.89 3.99
N SER A 68 -14.15 2.47 2.78
CA SER A 68 -14.92 1.94 1.64
C SER A 68 -14.53 0.50 1.31
N TYR A 69 -13.23 0.17 1.35
CA TYR A 69 -12.76 -1.20 1.19
C TYR A 69 -13.27 -2.14 2.29
N GLN A 70 -13.22 -1.70 3.56
CA GLN A 70 -13.76 -2.49 4.68
C GLN A 70 -15.26 -2.78 4.50
N THR A 71 -16.05 -1.76 4.16
CA THR A 71 -17.49 -1.93 3.92
C THR A 71 -17.75 -2.90 2.76
N ALA A 72 -17.05 -2.74 1.63
CA ALA A 72 -17.20 -3.64 0.49
C ALA A 72 -16.84 -5.09 0.84
N LYS A 73 -15.76 -5.29 1.60
CA LYS A 73 -15.35 -6.62 2.08
C LYS A 73 -16.41 -7.25 2.99
N THR A 74 -16.96 -6.50 3.94
CA THR A 74 -18.02 -7.01 4.85
C THR A 74 -19.29 -7.42 4.13
N VAL A 75 -19.69 -6.67 3.09
CA VAL A 75 -20.86 -7.01 2.26
C VAL A 75 -20.62 -8.29 1.45
N HIS A 76 -19.42 -8.45 0.87
CA HIS A 76 -19.06 -9.65 0.12
C HIS A 76 -19.00 -10.90 1.01
N GLU A 77 -18.41 -10.81 2.20
CA GLU A 77 -18.37 -11.94 3.15
C GLU A 77 -19.76 -12.29 3.70
N GLY A 78 -20.60 -11.28 3.96
CA GLY A 78 -21.99 -11.49 4.38
C GLY A 78 -22.88 -12.13 3.30
N SER A 79 -22.58 -11.93 2.01
CA SER A 79 -23.32 -12.55 0.90
C SER A 79 -22.88 -13.98 0.61
N LEU A 80 -21.63 -14.34 0.89
CA LEU A 80 -21.14 -15.72 0.81
C LEU A 80 -21.63 -16.61 1.96
N GLY A 81 -21.94 -16.03 3.12
CA GLY A 81 -22.45 -16.77 4.29
C GLY A 81 -23.95 -17.11 4.26
N MET A 82 -24.67 -16.77 3.18
CA MET A 82 -26.10 -17.06 3.00
C MET A 82 -26.40 -18.21 2.02
N PHE A 83 -25.38 -18.95 1.59
CA PHE A 83 -25.51 -20.14 0.74
C PHE A 83 -24.92 -21.38 1.40
#